data_AF-A0A9W6YK75-F1
#
_entry.id   AF-A0A9W6YK75-F1
#
_cell.length_a   1.000
_cell.length_b   1.000
_cell.length_c   1.000
_cell.angle_alpha   90.00
_cell.angle_beta   90.00
_cell.angle_gamma   90.00
#
_symmetry.space_group_name_H-M   'P 1'
#
loop_
_entity.id
_entity.type
_entity.pdbx_description
1 polymer ?
#
loop_
_entity_poly.entity_id
_entity_poly.type
_entity_poly.pdbx_seq_one_letter_code
_entity_poly.pdbx_strand_id
1 'polypeptide(L)'
;MSAEQAQKALARGAAIRADHVAAKSAFPAASQGEREVDADEANRKRVIYRSKQRGWLEVDLLLGRWASQNVMQLSSDELRQYEDILNEETIDIFNYISGKSPVPARLDTPMMKRLQDYCLTSPLGKASLEGFAENKKFMSN
;
A
#
# COMPACT_ATOMS: atom_id res chain seq x y z
N MET A 1 -20.84 -2.82 -16.52
CA MET A 1 -19.51 -3.34 -16.92
C MET A 1 -19.59 -4.85 -16.91
N SER A 2 -19.24 -5.54 -18.01
CA SER A 2 -19.44 -6.99 -18.13
C SER A 2 -18.51 -7.75 -17.15
N ALA A 3 -19.00 -8.83 -16.55
CA ALA A 3 -18.24 -9.68 -15.62
C ALA A 3 -16.90 -10.17 -16.22
N GLU A 4 -16.87 -10.33 -17.54
CA GLU A 4 -15.69 -10.72 -18.32
C GLU A 4 -14.59 -9.64 -18.31
N GLN A 5 -14.96 -8.36 -18.33
CA GLN A 5 -14.00 -7.26 -18.27
C GLN A 5 -13.36 -7.14 -16.88
N ALA A 6 -14.14 -7.39 -15.82
CA ALA A 6 -13.63 -7.44 -14.45
C ALA A 6 -12.64 -8.59 -14.24
N GLN A 7 -12.95 -9.78 -14.78
CA GLN A 7 -12.06 -10.93 -14.71
C GLN A 7 -10.75 -10.71 -15.49
N LYS A 8 -10.82 -10.05 -16.65
CA LYS A 8 -9.64 -9.70 -17.46
C LYS A 8 -8.77 -8.62 -16.79
N ALA A 9 -9.38 -7.65 -16.10
CA ALA A 9 -8.66 -6.66 -15.30
C ALA A 9 -7.96 -7.32 -14.09
N LEU A 10 -8.67 -8.19 -13.37
CA LEU A 10 -8.11 -8.99 -12.26
C LEU A 10 -6.93 -9.86 -12.71
N ALA A 11 -7.05 -10.52 -13.87
CA ALA A 11 -5.99 -11.36 -14.44
C ALA A 11 -4.77 -10.54 -14.89
N ARG A 12 -4.99 -9.38 -15.53
CA ARG A 12 -3.90 -8.46 -15.91
C ARG A 12 -3.17 -7.92 -14.68
N GLY A 13 -3.92 -7.52 -13.65
CA GLY A 13 -3.36 -7.12 -12.36
C GLY A 13 -2.57 -8.27 -11.73
N ALA A 14 -3.07 -9.51 -11.76
CA ALA A 14 -2.36 -10.68 -11.24
C ALA A 14 -1.02 -10.94 -11.94
N ALA A 15 -0.95 -10.76 -13.27
CA ALA A 15 0.29 -10.92 -14.03
C ALA A 15 1.34 -9.84 -13.70
N ILE A 16 0.92 -8.57 -13.63
CA ILE A 16 1.82 -7.47 -13.23
C ILE A 16 2.32 -7.68 -11.78
N ARG A 17 1.46 -8.19 -10.90
CA ARG A 17 1.81 -8.52 -9.51
C ARG A 17 2.81 -9.67 -9.39
N ALA A 18 2.69 -10.70 -10.22
CA ALA A 18 3.62 -11.83 -10.23
C ALA A 18 5.05 -11.39 -10.59
N ASP A 19 5.19 -10.50 -11.57
CA ASP A 19 6.46 -9.90 -11.99
C ASP A 19 7.12 -9.11 -10.84
N HIS A 20 6.33 -8.34 -10.10
CA HIS A 20 6.80 -7.56 -8.95
C HIS A 20 7.24 -8.42 -7.75
N VAL A 21 6.66 -9.60 -7.56
CA VAL A 21 7.08 -10.56 -6.52
C VAL A 21 8.38 -11.27 -6.95
N ALA A 22 8.55 -11.58 -8.23
CA ALA A 22 9.73 -12.26 -8.76
C ALA A 22 11.01 -11.40 -8.71
N ALA A 23 10.88 -10.07 -8.83
CA ALA A 23 12.01 -9.14 -8.75
C ALA A 23 12.69 -9.05 -7.36
N LYS A 24 12.21 -9.77 -6.34
CA LYS A 24 12.77 -9.77 -4.97
C LYS A 24 14.22 -10.30 -4.87
N SER A 25 14.82 -10.88 -5.91
CA SER A 25 16.09 -11.61 -5.78
C SER A 25 17.11 -11.49 -6.94
N ALA A 26 16.89 -10.65 -7.95
CA ALA A 26 17.76 -10.57 -9.13
C ALA A 26 18.33 -9.16 -9.36
N PHE A 27 19.26 -8.71 -8.51
CA PHE A 27 20.04 -7.49 -8.74
C PHE A 27 21.52 -7.85 -8.98
N PRO A 28 22.19 -7.31 -10.03
CA PRO A 28 23.60 -7.59 -10.30
C PRO A 28 24.50 -7.17 -9.13
N ALA A 29 25.49 -7.99 -8.77
CA ALA A 29 26.42 -7.72 -7.66
C ALA A 29 27.14 -6.37 -7.77
N ALA A 30 27.42 -5.90 -8.99
CA ALA A 30 28.06 -4.60 -9.25
C ALA A 30 27.19 -3.38 -8.90
N SER A 31 25.89 -3.58 -8.63
CA SER A 31 24.94 -2.52 -8.24
C SER A 31 24.62 -2.51 -6.74
N GLN A 32 25.14 -3.48 -5.98
CA GLN A 32 24.99 -3.56 -4.53
C GLN A 32 26.04 -2.62 -3.91
N GLY A 33 25.60 -1.59 -3.17
CA GLY A 33 26.52 -0.73 -2.41
C GLY A 33 27.24 -1.52 -1.30
N GLU A 34 28.32 -0.97 -0.76
CA GLU A 34 29.11 -1.61 0.31
C GLU A 34 28.35 -1.83 1.63
N ARG A 35 27.17 -1.22 1.79
CA ARG A 35 26.32 -1.43 2.96
C ARG A 35 25.56 -2.74 2.84
N GLU A 36 25.76 -3.62 3.81
CA GLU A 36 24.86 -4.73 4.09
C GLU A 36 23.49 -4.14 4.46
N VAL A 37 22.52 -4.26 3.55
CA VAL A 37 21.15 -3.81 3.79
C VAL A 37 20.37 -4.99 4.33
N ASP A 38 19.82 -4.86 5.53
CA ASP A 38 18.91 -5.86 6.06
C ASP A 38 17.72 -6.04 5.09
N ALA A 39 17.50 -7.28 4.64
CA ALA A 39 16.53 -7.57 3.60
C ALA A 39 15.09 -7.29 4.05
N ASP A 40 14.79 -7.46 5.34
CA ASP A 40 13.47 -7.16 5.91
C ASP A 40 13.24 -5.64 5.98
N GLU A 41 14.23 -4.88 6.45
CA GLU A 41 14.18 -3.42 6.46
C GLU A 41 14.04 -2.84 5.04
N ALA A 42 14.77 -3.40 4.07
CA ALA A 42 14.62 -3.04 2.65
C ALA A 42 13.21 -3.32 2.13
N ASN A 43 12.64 -4.48 2.47
CA ASN A 43 11.27 -4.82 2.08
C ASN A 43 10.24 -3.85 2.68
N ARG A 44 10.38 -3.51 3.96
CA ARG A 44 9.48 -2.55 4.64
C ARG A 44 9.57 -1.15 4.04
N LYS A 45 10.77 -0.67 3.74
CA LYS A 45 10.97 0.61 3.03
C LYS A 45 10.29 0.61 1.66
N ARG A 46 10.42 -0.49 0.91
CA ARG A 46 9.74 -0.67 -0.39
C ARG A 46 8.22 -0.66 -0.24
N VAL A 47 7.68 -1.32 0.79
CA VAL A 47 6.24 -1.32 1.09
C VAL A 47 5.74 0.09 1.42
N ILE A 48 6.44 0.83 2.28
CA ILE A 48 6.10 2.24 2.59
C ILE A 48 6.12 3.10 1.33
N TYR A 49 7.12 2.92 0.48
CA TYR A 49 7.23 3.65 -0.78
C TYR A 49 6.04 3.36 -1.72
N ARG A 50 5.66 2.09 -1.89
CA ARG A 50 4.49 1.69 -2.69
C ARG A 50 3.19 2.31 -2.16
N SER A 51 3.05 2.47 -0.85
CA SER A 51 1.88 3.12 -0.26
C SER A 51 1.75 4.61 -0.61
N LYS A 52 2.84 5.26 -1.03
CA LYS A 52 2.88 6.69 -1.39
C LYS A 52 2.78 6.96 -2.90
N GLN A 53 2.78 5.91 -3.73
CA GLN A 53 2.91 6.02 -5.19
C GLN A 53 1.80 5.27 -5.93
N ARG A 54 0.56 5.64 -5.65
CA ARG A 54 -0.65 5.03 -6.21
C ARG A 54 -1.31 5.91 -7.28
N GLY A 55 -0.92 7.19 -7.35
CA GLY A 55 -1.38 8.16 -8.36
C GLY A 55 -2.65 8.93 -7.96
N TRP A 56 -3.26 8.58 -6.83
CA TRP A 56 -4.39 9.31 -6.24
C TRP A 56 -3.94 9.91 -4.92
N LEU A 57 -3.85 11.24 -4.88
CA LEU A 57 -3.31 11.96 -3.72
C LEU A 57 -4.02 11.59 -2.41
N GLU A 58 -5.35 11.41 -2.44
CA GLU A 58 -6.13 11.02 -1.25
C GLU A 58 -5.68 9.67 -0.68
N VAL A 59 -5.51 8.67 -1.55
CA VAL A 59 -5.08 7.32 -1.17
C VAL A 59 -3.61 7.34 -0.73
N ASP A 60 -2.78 8.08 -1.45
CA ASP A 60 -1.35 8.24 -1.13
C ASP A 60 -1.15 8.88 0.24
N LEU A 61 -1.97 9.87 0.60
CA LEU A 61 -1.93 10.51 1.91
C LEU A 61 -2.43 9.58 3.03
N LEU A 62 -3.57 8.90 2.82
CA LEU A 62 -4.13 7.98 3.80
C LEU A 62 -3.19 6.81 4.07
N LEU A 63 -2.81 6.08 3.03
CA LEU A 63 -1.96 4.90 3.15
C LEU A 63 -0.51 5.27 3.45
N GLY A 64 0.02 6.33 2.84
CA GLY A 64 1.40 6.76 3.06
C GLY A 64 1.65 7.22 4.49
N ARG A 65 0.72 7.95 5.10
CA ARG A 65 0.81 8.36 6.52
C ARG A 65 0.71 7.16 7.44
N TRP A 66 -0.28 6.29 7.22
CA TRP A 66 -0.44 5.06 8.01
C TRP A 66 0.80 4.16 7.90
N ALA A 67 1.30 3.94 6.69
CA ALA A 67 2.44 3.07 6.42
C ALA A 67 3.71 3.59 7.09
N SER A 68 3.98 4.89 6.98
CA SER A 68 5.17 5.53 7.57
C SER A 68 5.22 5.38 9.09
N GLN A 69 4.06 5.24 9.75
CA GLN A 69 3.97 5.13 11.21
C GLN A 69 3.97 3.66 11.69
N ASN A 70 3.41 2.75 10.90
CA ASN A 70 3.11 1.38 11.37
C ASN A 70 3.98 0.29 10.72
N VAL A 71 4.36 0.42 9.45
CA VAL A 71 4.98 -0.70 8.67
C VAL A 71 6.29 -1.20 9.28
N MET A 72 7.07 -0.32 9.92
CA MET A 72 8.32 -0.73 10.58
C MET A 72 8.10 -1.62 11.81
N GLN A 73 6.90 -1.60 12.40
CA GLN A 73 6.58 -2.32 13.64
C GLN A 73 5.70 -3.56 13.40
N LEU A 74 5.27 -3.79 12.15
CA LEU A 74 4.41 -4.93 11.81
C LEU A 74 5.15 -6.26 11.96
N SER A 75 4.45 -7.28 12.45
CA SER A 75 4.91 -8.66 12.30
C SER A 75 4.98 -9.09 10.84
N SER A 76 5.70 -10.18 10.53
CA SER A 76 5.81 -10.68 9.15
C SER A 76 4.45 -11.07 8.55
N ASP A 77 3.53 -11.58 9.36
CA ASP A 77 2.17 -11.92 8.93
C ASP A 77 1.34 -10.67 8.62
N GLU A 78 1.39 -9.66 9.50
CA GLU A 78 0.72 -8.38 9.27
C GLU A 78 1.28 -7.65 8.04
N LEU A 79 2.60 -7.69 7.84
CA LEU A 79 3.25 -7.12 6.66
C LEU A 79 2.77 -7.82 5.38
N ARG A 80 2.65 -9.16 5.40
CA ARG A 80 2.10 -9.93 4.29
C ARG A 80 0.66 -9.55 3.98
N GLN A 81 -0.20 -9.44 5.01
CA GLN A 81 -1.59 -8.98 4.84
C GLN A 81 -1.65 -7.58 4.23
N TYR A 82 -0.75 -6.68 4.65
CA TYR A 82 -0.68 -5.32 4.10
C TYR A 82 -0.19 -5.33 2.64
N GLU A 83 0.81 -6.14 2.29
CA GLU A 83 1.25 -6.33 0.90
C GLU A 83 0.11 -6.87 0.03
N ASP A 84 -0.71 -7.80 0.53
CA ASP A 84 -1.88 -8.33 -0.17
C ASP A 84 -2.92 -7.24 -0.46
N ILE A 85 -3.11 -6.27 0.44
CA ILE A 85 -3.96 -5.09 0.21
C ILE A 85 -3.34 -4.17 -0.84
N LEU A 86 -2.05 -3.85 -0.74
CA LEU A 86 -1.32 -2.98 -1.69
C LEU A 86 -1.25 -3.55 -3.10
N ASN A 87 -1.52 -4.84 -3.26
CA ASN A 87 -1.59 -5.49 -4.55
C ASN A 87 -2.90 -5.16 -5.30
N GLU A 88 -3.95 -4.71 -4.63
CA GLU A 88 -5.18 -4.29 -5.32
C GLU A 88 -5.02 -2.96 -6.07
N GLU A 89 -5.94 -2.67 -6.99
CA GLU A 89 -5.98 -1.42 -7.74
C GLU A 89 -6.33 -0.23 -6.84
N THR A 90 -5.89 0.99 -7.20
CA THR A 90 -6.10 2.19 -6.37
C THR A 90 -7.58 2.46 -6.09
N ILE A 91 -8.42 2.26 -7.10
CA ILE A 91 -9.88 2.39 -6.97
C ILE A 91 -10.47 1.36 -6.00
N ASP A 92 -10.01 0.11 -6.06
CA ASP A 92 -10.51 -0.97 -5.21
C ASP A 92 -10.10 -0.76 -3.75
N ILE A 93 -8.82 -0.43 -3.50
CA ILE A 93 -8.37 -0.10 -2.15
C ILE A 93 -9.19 1.04 -1.58
N PHE A 94 -9.38 2.12 -2.33
CA PHE A 94 -10.17 3.26 -1.88
C PHE A 94 -11.61 2.86 -1.51
N ASN A 95 -12.24 2.03 -2.33
CA ASN A 95 -13.60 1.55 -2.07
C ASN A 95 -13.67 0.66 -0.82
N TYR A 96 -12.67 -0.18 -0.57
CA TYR A 96 -12.60 -1.06 0.60
C TYR A 96 -12.35 -0.26 1.89
N ILE A 97 -11.35 0.63 1.91
CA ILE A 97 -11.01 1.41 3.10
C ILE A 97 -12.10 2.45 3.45
N SER A 98 -12.86 2.91 2.44
CA SER A 98 -13.98 3.84 2.65
C SER A 98 -15.31 3.13 2.96
N GLY A 99 -15.35 1.80 2.97
CA GLY A 99 -16.57 1.02 3.18
C GLY A 99 -17.62 1.12 2.05
N LYS A 100 -17.25 1.62 0.87
CA LYS A 100 -18.15 1.77 -0.29
C LYS A 100 -18.41 0.45 -1.00
N SER A 101 -17.53 -0.53 -0.84
CA SER A 101 -17.66 -1.86 -1.42
C SER A 101 -17.33 -2.94 -0.40
N PRO A 102 -17.97 -4.12 -0.50
CA PRO A 102 -17.66 -5.23 0.39
C PRO A 102 -16.20 -5.68 0.17
N VAL A 103 -15.51 -5.94 1.27
CA VAL A 103 -14.15 -6.49 1.23
C VAL A 103 -14.24 -7.95 0.78
N PRO A 104 -13.46 -8.36 -0.25
CA PRO A 104 -13.39 -9.76 -0.66
C PRO A 104 -12.88 -10.64 0.49
N ALA A 105 -13.34 -11.90 0.59
CA ALA A 105 -12.93 -12.82 1.67
C ALA A 105 -11.40 -12.98 1.82
N ARG A 106 -10.63 -12.87 0.73
CA ARG A 106 -9.16 -12.92 0.75
C ARG A 106 -8.51 -11.76 1.51
N LEU A 107 -9.20 -10.61 1.59
CA LEU A 107 -8.74 -9.36 2.21
C LEU A 107 -9.51 -9.03 3.50
N ASP A 108 -10.45 -9.86 3.94
CA ASP A 108 -11.14 -9.69 5.22
C ASP A 108 -10.20 -10.12 6.36
N THR A 109 -9.20 -9.29 6.58
CA THR A 109 -8.13 -9.51 7.55
C THR A 109 -8.19 -8.45 8.65
N PRO A 110 -7.58 -8.71 9.82
CA PRO A 110 -7.42 -7.68 10.85
C PRO A 110 -6.71 -6.42 10.33
N MET A 111 -5.81 -6.58 9.35
CA MET A 111 -5.12 -5.46 8.73
C MET A 111 -6.06 -4.54 7.95
N MET A 112 -6.99 -5.10 7.17
CA MET A 112 -8.00 -4.30 6.45
C MET A 112 -8.88 -3.52 7.43
N LYS A 113 -9.31 -4.16 8.52
CA LYS A 113 -10.13 -3.51 9.56
C LYS A 113 -9.39 -2.33 10.20
N ARG A 114 -8.11 -2.50 10.54
CA ARG A 114 -7.27 -1.41 11.07
C ARG A 114 -7.14 -0.24 10.11
N LEU A 115 -7.06 -0.49 8.79
CA LEU A 115 -7.02 0.58 7.79
C LEU A 115 -8.36 1.30 7.66
N GLN A 116 -9.48 0.56 7.69
CA GLN A 116 -10.82 1.14 7.70
C GLN A 116 -11.03 2.04 8.91
N ASP A 117 -10.73 1.54 10.12
CA ASP A 117 -10.81 2.30 11.36
C ASP A 117 -9.95 3.57 11.29
N TYR A 118 -8.71 3.44 10.80
CA TYR A 118 -7.84 4.59 10.60
C TYR A 118 -8.46 5.63 9.67
N CYS A 119 -9.02 5.22 8.52
CA CYS A 119 -9.63 6.15 7.57
C CYS A 119 -10.88 6.84 8.15
N LEU A 120 -11.66 6.13 8.96
CA LEU A 120 -12.85 6.66 9.64
C LEU A 120 -12.52 7.72 10.70
N THR A 121 -11.35 7.64 11.33
CA THR A 121 -10.90 8.68 12.29
C THR A 121 -10.53 10.03 11.64
N SER A 122 -10.66 10.16 10.31
CA SER A 122 -10.34 11.38 9.55
C SER A 122 -8.93 11.93 9.86
N PRO A 123 -7.88 11.11 9.66
CA PRO A 123 -6.52 11.38 10.15
C PRO A 123 -5.82 12.55 9.44
N LEU A 124 -6.35 12.97 8.29
CA LEU A 124 -5.86 14.11 7.52
C LEU A 124 -6.43 15.45 8.02
N GLY A 125 -7.44 15.45 8.89
CA GLY A 125 -8.08 16.66 9.40
C GLY A 125 -8.91 17.40 8.35
N LYS A 126 -9.09 18.71 8.55
CA LYS A 126 -9.76 19.59 7.57
C LYS A 126 -8.76 20.06 6.51
N ALA A 127 -9.25 20.31 5.30
CA ALA A 127 -8.46 20.93 4.24
C ALA A 127 -8.03 22.36 4.66
N SER A 128 -6.80 22.50 5.14
CA SER A 128 -6.17 23.76 5.52
C SER A 128 -4.73 23.81 4.99
N LEU A 129 -4.18 25.02 4.84
CA LEU A 129 -2.78 25.20 4.42
C LEU A 129 -1.80 24.57 5.43
N GLU A 130 -2.11 24.69 6.72
CA GLU A 130 -1.34 24.07 7.80
C GLU A 130 -1.42 22.54 7.73
N GLY A 131 -2.63 21.98 7.58
CA GLY A 131 -2.81 20.54 7.44
C GLY A 131 -2.13 19.99 6.19
N PHE A 132 -2.10 20.76 5.09
CA PHE A 132 -1.32 20.40 3.91
C PHE A 132 0.19 20.37 4.22
N ALA A 133 0.73 21.39 4.87
CA ALA A 133 2.15 21.43 5.24
C ALA A 133 2.54 20.26 6.16
N GLU A 134 1.68 19.91 7.12
CA GLU A 134 1.90 18.77 8.02
C GLU A 134 1.86 17.43 7.29
N ASN A 135 0.93 17.26 6.34
CA ASN A 135 0.77 16.02 5.58
C ASN A 135 1.82 15.89 4.46
N LYS A 136 2.40 17.00 3.99
CA LYS A 136 3.42 17.03 2.93
C LYS A 136 4.62 16.14 3.22
N LYS A 137 5.03 15.98 4.49
CA LYS A 137 6.12 15.08 4.88
C LYS A 137 5.85 13.59 4.58
N PHE A 138 4.58 13.22 4.42
CA PHE A 138 4.17 11.87 4.06
C PHE A 138 3.91 11.71 2.56
N MET A 139 3.87 12.82 1.81
CA MET A 139 3.84 12.79 0.35
C MET A 139 5.17 12.28 -0.20
N SER A 140 5.15 11.73 -1.41
CA SER A 140 6.38 11.39 -2.13
C SER A 140 7.14 12.69 -2.43
N ASN A 141 8.46 12.69 -2.19
CA ASN A 141 9.36 13.75 -2.68
C ASN A 141 9.43 13.72 -4.22
#